data_AF-A0AB38CVB3-F1
#
_entry.id   AF-A0AB38CVB3-F1
#
_cell.length_a   1.000
_cell.length_b   1.000
_cell.length_c   1.000
_cell.angle_alpha   90.00
_cell.angle_beta   90.00
_cell.angle_gamma   90.00
#
_symmetry.space_group_name_H-M   'P 1'
#
loop_
_entity.id
_entity.type
_entity.pdbx_description
1 polymer ?
#
loop_
_entity_poly.entity_id
_entity_poly.type
_entity_poly.pdbx_seq_one_letter_code
_entity_poly.pdbx_strand_id
1 'polypeptide(L)'
;MTEIGLFEVPDDAYVVPPLPEQSTASERRKRLIQTRIARGEHPLGKSIRLHDQAARVRGGEGLKCGDCVYRVMRRWPKCLIPLEAGGRVTYPRETGSESSDVRAWWPACAGFKARDEE
;
A
#
# COMPACT_ATOMS: atom_id res chain seq x y z
N MET A 1 6.86 -28.64 53.66
CA MET A 1 7.28 -27.56 52.74
C MET A 1 7.09 -28.12 51.35
N THR A 2 6.00 -27.76 50.69
CA THR A 2 5.60 -28.35 49.40
C THR A 2 6.34 -27.61 48.30
N GLU A 3 7.23 -28.33 47.61
CA GLU A 3 7.97 -27.82 46.46
C GLU A 3 6.97 -27.55 45.32
N ILE A 4 6.74 -26.26 45.03
CA ILE A 4 5.96 -25.85 43.87
C ILE A 4 6.82 -26.13 42.63
N GLY A 5 6.41 -27.11 41.84
CA GLY A 5 7.09 -27.48 40.60
C GLY A 5 7.07 -26.32 39.62
N LEU A 6 8.20 -26.07 38.94
CA LEU A 6 8.45 -24.97 37.98
C LEU A 6 7.44 -24.89 36.80
N PHE A 7 6.50 -25.82 36.70
CA PHE A 7 5.52 -25.96 35.61
C PHE A 7 4.06 -26.05 36.09
N GLU A 8 3.78 -25.84 37.39
CA GLU A 8 2.39 -25.75 37.85
C GLU A 8 1.81 -24.39 37.48
N VAL A 9 1.06 -24.36 36.39
CA VAL A 9 0.15 -23.25 36.06
C VAL A 9 -1.01 -23.33 37.05
N PRO A 10 -1.23 -22.31 37.89
CA PRO A 10 -2.33 -22.31 38.85
C PRO A 10 -3.68 -22.57 38.18
N ASP A 11 -4.58 -23.31 38.83
CA ASP A 11 -5.93 -23.59 38.30
C ASP A 11 -6.76 -22.31 38.02
N ASP A 12 -6.36 -21.17 38.60
CA ASP A 12 -6.94 -19.85 38.40
C ASP A 12 -6.19 -18.98 37.38
N ALA A 13 -5.16 -19.50 36.72
CA ALA A 13 -4.43 -18.77 35.68
C ALA A 13 -5.23 -18.75 34.37
N TYR A 14 -6.09 -17.73 34.23
CA TYR A 14 -6.72 -17.43 32.96
C TYR A 14 -5.93 -16.36 32.21
N VAL A 15 -5.68 -16.59 30.92
CA VAL A 15 -5.11 -15.59 30.02
C VAL A 15 -6.24 -14.64 29.64
N VAL A 16 -6.19 -13.39 30.12
CA VAL A 16 -7.07 -12.33 29.63
C VAL A 16 -6.73 -12.11 28.15
N PRO A 17 -7.65 -12.39 27.20
CA PRO A 17 -7.38 -12.09 25.81
C PRO A 17 -7.21 -10.57 25.66
N PRO A 18 -6.22 -10.10 24.89
CA PRO A 18 -6.06 -8.68 24.64
C PRO A 18 -7.36 -8.13 24.04
N LEU A 19 -7.75 -6.94 24.48
CA LEU A 19 -8.92 -6.25 23.94
C LEU A 19 -8.83 -6.18 22.41
N PRO A 20 -9.92 -6.48 21.69
CA PRO A 20 -9.92 -6.43 20.24
C PRO A 20 -9.55 -5.02 19.77
N GLU A 21 -8.59 -4.92 18.84
CA GLU A 21 -8.14 -3.64 18.31
C GLU A 21 -9.34 -2.93 17.66
N GLN A 22 -9.80 -1.83 18.27
CA GLN A 22 -10.94 -1.02 17.80
C GLN A 22 -10.61 -0.18 16.55
N SER A 23 -9.72 -0.67 15.69
CA SER A 23 -9.35 0.04 14.47
C SER A 23 -10.46 -0.08 13.42
N THR A 24 -10.96 1.07 13.00
CA THR A 24 -11.89 1.15 11.88
C THR A 24 -11.25 0.58 10.62
N ALA A 25 -12.06 0.10 9.66
CA ALA A 25 -11.55 -0.39 8.38
C ALA A 25 -10.67 0.66 7.66
N SER A 26 -11.02 1.93 7.79
CA SER A 26 -10.30 3.07 7.23
C SER A 26 -8.90 3.24 7.85
N GLU A 27 -8.78 3.11 9.18
CA GLU A 27 -7.49 3.18 9.87
C GLU A 27 -6.58 2.01 9.51
N ARG A 28 -7.13 0.80 9.41
CA ARG A 28 -6.40 -0.38 8.95
C ARG A 28 -5.85 -0.18 7.54
N ARG A 29 -6.67 0.34 6.62
CA ARG A 29 -6.22 0.67 5.25
C ARG A 29 -5.14 1.76 5.25
N LYS A 30 -5.29 2.81 6.06
CA LYS A 30 -4.29 3.88 6.18
C LYS A 30 -2.96 3.35 6.70
N ARG A 31 -2.99 2.53 7.75
CA ARG A 31 -1.81 1.86 8.32
C ARG A 31 -1.13 0.97 7.29
N LEU A 32 -1.91 0.15 6.56
CA LEU A 32 -1.38 -0.71 5.49
C LEU A 32 -0.66 0.12 4.40
N ILE A 33 -1.27 1.22 3.96
CA ILE A 33 -0.67 2.12 2.96
C ILE A 33 0.62 2.71 3.50
N GLN A 34 0.63 3.23 4.73
CA GLN A 34 1.82 3.79 5.36
C GLN A 34 2.94 2.75 5.49
N THR A 35 2.63 1.54 5.94
CA THR A 35 3.58 0.43 6.04
C THR A 35 4.18 0.07 4.68
N ARG A 36 3.39 0.06 3.59
CA ARG A 36 3.90 -0.18 2.24
C ARG A 36 4.86 0.92 1.81
N ILE A 37 4.47 2.18 1.98
CA ILE A 37 5.32 3.31 1.59
C ILE A 37 6.64 3.31 2.38
N ALA A 38 6.61 3.02 3.68
CA ALA A 38 7.80 2.90 4.51
C ALA A 38 8.75 1.79 4.03
N ARG A 39 8.23 0.72 3.44
CA ARG A 39 9.01 -0.38 2.83
C ARG A 39 9.51 -0.09 1.41
N GLY A 40 9.21 1.09 0.86
CA GLY A 40 9.51 1.38 -0.55
C GLY A 40 8.58 0.66 -1.53
N GLU A 41 7.38 0.29 -1.09
CA GLU A 41 6.35 -0.32 -1.92
C GLU A 41 5.24 0.68 -2.27
N HIS A 42 4.73 0.58 -3.49
CA HIS A 42 3.62 1.40 -3.95
C HIS A 42 2.30 0.98 -3.28
N PRO A 43 1.39 1.92 -2.94
CA PRO A 43 0.13 1.59 -2.27
C PRO A 43 -0.76 0.59 -3.04
N LEU A 44 -0.64 0.55 -4.37
CA LEU A 44 -1.38 -0.36 -5.25
C LEU A 44 -1.02 -1.84 -5.05
N GLY A 45 0.20 -2.19 -4.65
CA GLY A 45 0.60 -3.60 -4.53
C GLY A 45 2.07 -3.83 -4.16
N LYS A 46 2.33 -4.99 -3.55
CA LYS A 46 3.65 -5.38 -3.01
C LYS A 46 4.73 -5.57 -4.07
N SER A 47 4.35 -5.88 -5.32
CA SER A 47 5.29 -6.11 -6.42
C SER A 47 5.79 -4.81 -7.07
N ILE A 48 5.24 -3.65 -6.69
CA ILE A 48 5.56 -2.38 -7.33
C ILE A 48 6.46 -1.58 -6.40
N ARG A 49 7.72 -1.39 -6.82
CA ARG A 49 8.68 -0.55 -6.12
C ARG A 49 8.37 0.93 -6.32
N LEU A 50 8.63 1.73 -5.28
CA LEU A 50 8.64 3.19 -5.38
C LEU A 50 9.82 3.66 -6.22
N HIS A 51 9.65 4.83 -6.84
CA HIS A 51 10.75 5.55 -7.46
C HIS A 51 11.67 6.12 -6.36
N ASP A 52 12.97 6.26 -6.62
CA ASP A 52 13.93 6.78 -5.63
C ASP A 52 13.59 8.21 -5.19
N GLN A 53 13.11 9.02 -6.15
CA GLN A 53 12.67 10.41 -5.95
C GLN A 53 11.16 10.55 -5.61
N ALA A 54 10.46 9.48 -5.22
CA ALA A 54 9.04 9.54 -4.95
C ALA A 54 8.70 10.27 -3.63
N ALA A 55 7.61 11.04 -3.62
CA ALA A 55 7.11 11.69 -2.42
C ALA A 55 6.53 10.66 -1.42
N ARG A 56 7.23 10.41 -0.31
CA ARG A 56 6.85 9.39 0.69
C ARG A 56 5.72 9.82 1.64
N VAL A 57 5.39 11.11 1.67
CA VAL A 57 4.33 11.66 2.50
C VAL A 57 3.34 12.43 1.63
N ARG A 58 2.09 12.47 2.09
CA ARG A 58 1.05 13.25 1.40
C ARG A 58 1.47 14.73 1.41
N GLY A 59 1.57 15.33 0.22
CA GLY A 59 2.00 16.72 0.06
C GLY A 59 3.52 16.94 0.15
N GLY A 60 4.32 15.90 0.41
CA GLY A 60 5.78 16.03 0.45
C GLY A 60 6.39 16.32 -0.90
N GLU A 61 7.61 16.83 -0.90
CA GLU A 61 8.41 17.05 -2.10
C GLU A 61 8.77 15.70 -2.74
N GLY A 62 8.78 15.66 -4.08
CA GLY A 62 9.08 14.46 -4.87
C GLY A 62 7.97 14.05 -5.84
N LEU A 63 8.28 13.02 -6.63
CA LEU A 63 7.44 12.54 -7.71
C LEU A 63 6.18 11.83 -7.18
N LYS A 64 5.03 12.18 -7.74
CA LYS A 64 3.73 11.61 -7.37
C LYS A 64 3.08 10.96 -8.59
N CYS A 65 2.14 10.05 -8.34
CA CYS A 65 1.32 9.49 -9.42
C CYS A 65 0.46 10.55 -10.13
N GLY A 66 0.15 11.67 -9.46
CA GLY A 66 -0.58 12.80 -10.03
C GLY A 66 0.09 13.38 -11.26
N ASP A 67 1.42 13.38 -11.26
CA ASP A 67 2.27 13.99 -12.28
C ASP A 67 2.69 12.99 -13.37
N CYS A 68 2.15 11.76 -13.30
CA CYS A 68 2.51 10.67 -14.20
C CYS A 68 1.62 10.66 -15.45
N VAL A 69 2.24 10.53 -16.63
CA VAL A 69 1.52 10.40 -17.91
C VAL A 69 0.58 9.18 -17.92
N TYR A 70 0.96 8.10 -17.23
CA TYR A 70 0.16 6.87 -17.17
C TYR A 70 -1.05 6.95 -16.23
N ARG A 71 -1.18 8.02 -15.44
CA ARG A 71 -2.36 8.21 -14.58
C ARG A 71 -3.50 8.82 -15.39
N VAL A 72 -4.52 8.02 -15.66
CA VAL A 72 -5.69 8.43 -16.44
C VAL A 72 -6.92 8.48 -15.54
N MET A 73 -7.71 9.55 -15.66
CA MET A 73 -9.00 9.65 -15.01
C MET A 73 -10.06 8.92 -15.85
N ARG A 74 -10.64 7.85 -15.32
CA ARG A 74 -11.81 7.15 -15.88
C ARG A 74 -12.98 7.32 -14.89
N ARG A 75 -13.77 6.27 -14.66
CA ARG A 75 -14.71 6.23 -13.51
C ARG A 75 -13.96 6.34 -12.18
N TRP A 76 -12.77 5.73 -12.10
CA TRP A 76 -11.79 5.90 -11.02
C TRP A 76 -10.43 6.22 -11.64
N PRO A 77 -9.50 6.89 -10.92
CA PRO A 77 -8.17 7.13 -11.48
C PRO A 77 -7.39 5.82 -11.58
N LYS A 78 -6.83 5.53 -12.75
CA LYS A 78 -6.12 4.28 -13.06
C LYS A 78 -4.69 4.53 -13.52
N CYS A 79 -3.83 3.54 -13.33
CA CYS A 79 -2.50 3.50 -13.93
C CYS A 79 -2.55 2.60 -15.16
N LEU A 80 -2.37 3.19 -16.34
CA LEU A 80 -2.28 2.51 -17.63
C LEU A 80 -0.83 2.33 -18.06
N ILE A 81 0.05 1.98 -17.12
CA ILE A 81 1.42 1.63 -17.49
C ILE A 81 1.38 0.34 -18.32
N PRO A 82 1.89 0.36 -19.57
CA PRO A 82 1.86 -0.83 -20.41
C PRO A 82 2.86 -1.86 -19.89
N LEU A 83 2.48 -3.13 -19.96
CA LEU A 83 3.36 -4.27 -19.79
C LEU A 83 3.26 -5.16 -21.02
N GLU A 84 4.36 -5.35 -21.71
CA GLU A 84 4.46 -6.30 -22.83
C GLU A 84 4.71 -7.70 -22.29
N ALA A 85 3.81 -8.62 -22.63
CA ALA A 85 3.93 -10.03 -22.28
C ALA A 85 3.45 -10.88 -23.47
N GLY A 86 4.35 -11.72 -24.02
CA GLY A 86 4.01 -12.62 -25.12
C GLY A 86 3.53 -11.91 -26.40
N GLY A 87 4.12 -10.77 -26.75
CA GLY A 87 3.75 -10.00 -27.95
C GLY A 87 2.43 -9.24 -27.84
N ARG A 88 1.84 -9.13 -26.64
CA ARG A 88 0.63 -8.34 -26.38
C ARG A 88 0.91 -7.27 -25.33
N VAL A 89 0.36 -6.07 -25.54
CA VAL A 89 0.36 -4.99 -24.55
C VAL A 89 -0.81 -5.21 -23.59
N THR A 90 -0.51 -5.28 -22.30
CA THR A 90 -1.49 -5.43 -21.23
C THR A 90 -1.36 -4.32 -20.19
N TYR A 91 -2.44 -4.03 -19.46
CA TYR A 91 -2.48 -3.02 -18.40
C TYR A 91 -2.80 -3.68 -17.06
N PRO A 92 -1.84 -4.39 -16.42
CA PRO A 92 -2.11 -5.22 -15.25
C PRO A 92 -2.60 -4.43 -14.02
N ARG A 93 -2.42 -3.10 -14.04
CA ARG A 93 -2.83 -2.18 -12.97
C ARG A 93 -4.21 -1.57 -13.20
N GLU A 94 -4.83 -1.82 -14.34
CA GLU A 94 -6.19 -1.41 -14.65
C GLU A 94 -7.17 -2.49 -14.19
N THR A 95 -7.47 -2.53 -12.89
CA THR A 95 -8.62 -3.33 -12.42
C THR A 95 -9.85 -2.43 -12.41
N GLY A 96 -10.99 -2.91 -12.89
CA GLY A 96 -12.26 -2.15 -12.99
C GLY A 96 -12.96 -1.85 -11.66
N SER A 97 -12.21 -1.74 -10.56
CA SER A 97 -12.71 -1.59 -9.18
C SER A 97 -12.18 -0.33 -8.50
N GLU A 98 -12.90 0.23 -7.54
CA GLU A 98 -12.41 1.36 -6.73
C GLU A 98 -11.16 1.01 -5.90
N SER A 99 -10.97 -0.26 -5.56
CA SER A 99 -9.84 -0.72 -4.73
C SER A 99 -8.46 -0.51 -5.36
N SER A 100 -8.38 -0.32 -6.69
CA SER A 100 -7.15 -0.02 -7.43
C SER A 100 -7.07 1.44 -7.87
N ASP A 101 -7.71 2.35 -7.13
CA ASP A 101 -7.67 3.79 -7.37
C ASP A 101 -6.25 4.35 -7.22
N VAL A 102 -5.67 4.88 -8.29
CA VAL A 102 -4.34 5.50 -8.25
C VAL A 102 -4.50 6.98 -7.92
N ARG A 103 -4.36 7.31 -6.64
CA ARG A 103 -4.56 8.68 -6.14
C ARG A 103 -3.44 9.59 -6.58
N ALA A 104 -3.77 10.86 -6.88
CA ALA A 104 -2.80 11.83 -7.37
C ALA A 104 -1.66 12.09 -6.39
N TRP A 105 -1.92 12.02 -5.08
CA TRP A 105 -0.91 12.27 -4.05
C TRP A 105 -0.02 11.05 -3.74
N TRP A 106 -0.32 9.86 -4.26
CA TRP A 106 0.48 8.67 -3.98
C TRP A 106 1.92 8.82 -4.54
N PRO A 107 2.92 8.23 -3.86
CA PRO A 107 4.29 8.22 -4.36
C PRO A 107 4.39 7.58 -5.74
N ALA A 108 5.21 8.16 -6.62
CA ALA A 108 5.51 7.59 -7.92
C ALA A 108 6.14 6.18 -7.81
N CYS A 109 5.81 5.29 -8.74
CA CYS A 109 6.45 3.97 -8.86
C CYS A 109 7.71 4.05 -9.74
N ALA A 110 8.53 3.00 -9.73
CA ALA A 110 9.74 2.91 -10.57
C ALA A 110 9.49 3.12 -12.08
N GLY A 111 8.28 2.81 -12.59
CA GLY A 111 7.89 3.06 -13.98
C GLY A 111 7.30 4.45 -14.25
N PHE A 112 7.58 5.43 -13.40
CA PHE A 112 7.09 6.80 -13.55
C PHE A 112 7.61 7.45 -14.83
N LYS A 113 6.74 8.18 -15.51
CA LYS A 113 7.11 9.11 -16.57
C LYS A 113 6.33 10.40 -16.36
N ALA A 114 7.04 11.52 -16.33
CA ALA A 114 6.42 12.83 -16.19
C ALA A 114 5.41 13.03 -17.33
N ARG A 115 4.29 13.66 -17.01
CA ARG A 115 3.40 14.21 -18.02
C ARG A 115 4.10 15.44 -18.61
N ASP A 116 4.25 15.48 -19.93
CA ASP A 116 4.71 16.67 -20.60
C ASP A 116 3.73 17.81 -20.30
N GLU A 117 4.24 18.91 -19.75
CA GLU A 117 3.48 20.15 -19.60
C GLU A 117 3.36 20.75 -21.00
N GLU A 118 2.23 20.48 -21.65
CA GLU A 118 1.84 21.09 -22.92
C GLU A 118 1.36 22.54 -22.71
#